data_AF-A0A8T0Q3I1-F1
#
_entry.id   AF-A0A8T0Q3I1-F1
#
_cell.length_a   1.000
_cell.length_b   1.000
_cell.length_c   1.000
_cell.angle_alpha   90.00
_cell.angle_beta   90.00
_cell.angle_gamma   90.00
#
_symmetry.space_group_name_H-M   'P 1'
#
loop_
_entity.id
_entity.type
_entity.pdbx_description
1 polymer ?
#
loop_
_entity_poly.entity_id
_entity_poly.type
_entity_poly.pdbx_seq_one_letter_code
_entity_poly.pdbx_strand_id
1 'polypeptide(L)'
;MIKRKMCRNKTCFDNKKLKTPAEIVIHACALISFWADLYDAELQSKIMDSVKLVLSCAYKVLMQQARPAPPLLYAPPEATGDEEEEN
;
A
#
# COMPACT_ATOMS: atom_id res chain seq x y z
N MET A 1 -11.33 17.22 23.15
CA MET A 1 -10.41 16.38 22.33
C MET A 1 -10.97 16.03 20.94
N ILE A 2 -12.24 15.64 20.79
CA ILE A 2 -12.82 15.18 19.52
C ILE A 2 -12.70 16.19 18.36
N LYS A 3 -13.01 17.48 18.61
CA LYS A 3 -12.88 18.54 17.59
C LYS A 3 -11.45 18.70 17.05
N ARG A 4 -10.41 18.53 17.88
CA ARG A 4 -9.02 18.59 17.43
C ARG A 4 -8.71 17.44 16.47
N LYS A 5 -9.18 16.21 16.74
CA LYS A 5 -8.96 15.06 15.86
C LYS A 5 -9.61 15.26 14.49
N MET A 6 -10.83 15.79 14.44
CA MET A 6 -11.51 16.12 13.17
C MET A 6 -10.76 17.15 12.32
N CYS A 7 -10.26 18.24 12.92
CA CYS A 7 -9.46 19.22 12.16
C CYS A 7 -8.19 18.57 11.58
N ARG A 8 -7.51 17.72 12.36
CA ARG A 8 -6.30 17.03 11.93
C ARG A 8 -6.58 16.03 10.80
N ASN A 9 -7.72 15.33 10.82
CA ASN A 9 -8.16 14.47 9.72
C ASN A 9 -8.39 15.27 8.44
N LYS A 10 -9.14 16.38 8.54
CA LYS A 10 -9.41 17.23 7.39
C LYS A 10 -8.11 17.71 6.77
N THR A 11 -7.16 18.24 7.55
CA THR A 11 -5.86 18.69 7.02
C THR A 11 -5.04 17.59 6.36
N CYS A 12 -5.13 16.34 6.82
CA CYS A 12 -4.35 15.23 6.26
C CYS A 12 -4.92 14.70 4.94
N PHE A 13 -6.25 14.73 4.79
CA PHE A 13 -6.96 14.11 3.66
C PHE A 13 -7.60 15.10 2.67
N ASP A 14 -7.75 16.38 3.02
CA ASP A 14 -8.38 17.37 2.12
C ASP A 14 -7.64 17.42 0.78
N ASN A 15 -8.39 17.32 -0.32
CA ASN A 15 -7.90 17.42 -1.69
C ASN A 15 -6.83 16.38 -2.09
N LYS A 16 -6.63 15.31 -1.30
CA LYS A 16 -5.70 14.22 -1.67
C LYS A 16 -6.41 13.20 -2.54
N LYS A 17 -5.93 13.03 -3.78
CA LYS A 17 -6.37 11.93 -4.67
C LYS A 17 -5.57 10.67 -4.32
N LEU A 18 -6.08 9.89 -3.37
CA LEU A 18 -5.50 8.61 -2.98
C LEU A 18 -5.91 7.55 -4.01
N LYS A 19 -4.93 6.98 -4.72
CA LYS A 19 -5.17 6.09 -5.86
C LYS A 19 -5.01 4.63 -5.48
N THR A 20 -4.18 4.34 -4.48
CA THR A 20 -3.88 2.98 -4.05
C THR A 20 -4.19 2.76 -2.57
N PRO A 21 -4.59 1.54 -2.17
CA PRO A 21 -4.77 1.20 -0.76
C PRO A 21 -3.54 1.49 0.10
N ALA A 22 -2.34 1.30 -0.45
CA ALA A 22 -1.09 1.56 0.27
C ALA A 22 -0.87 3.07 0.54
N GLU A 23 -1.25 3.97 -0.37
CA GLU A 23 -1.24 5.41 -0.12
C GLU A 23 -2.17 5.78 1.04
N ILE A 24 -3.37 5.18 1.12
CA ILE A 24 -4.30 5.41 2.23
C ILE A 24 -3.66 5.03 3.56
N VAL A 25 -2.99 3.87 3.62
CA VAL A 25 -2.29 3.40 4.82
C VAL A 25 -1.17 4.35 5.21
N ILE A 26 -0.36 4.83 4.26
CA ILE A 26 0.71 5.80 4.52
C ILE A 26 0.16 7.10 5.12
N HIS A 27 -0.94 7.63 4.59
CA HIS A 27 -1.58 8.82 5.15
C HIS A 27 -2.18 8.59 6.53
N ALA A 28 -2.79 7.43 6.77
CA ALA A 28 -3.27 7.04 8.09
C ALA A 28 -2.11 6.95 9.11
N CYS A 29 -0.96 6.39 8.71
CA CYS A 29 0.25 6.36 9.54
C CYS A 29 0.72 7.78 9.92
N ALA A 30 0.77 8.72 8.96
CA ALA A 30 1.15 10.11 9.24
C ALA A 30 0.21 10.79 10.26
N LEU A 31 -1.10 10.52 10.15
CA LEU A 31 -2.10 11.03 11.07
C LEU A 31 -1.96 10.42 12.48
N ILE A 32 -1.74 9.11 12.56
CA ILE A 32 -1.55 8.41 13.84
C ILE A 32 -0.28 8.91 14.53
N SER A 33 0.82 9.09 13.80
CA SER A 33 2.06 9.69 14.35
C SER A 33 1.80 11.10 14.89
N PHE A 34 1.06 11.93 14.15
CA PHE A 34 0.71 13.27 14.62
C PHE A 34 -0.19 13.22 15.87
N TRP A 35 -1.04 12.21 15.99
CA TRP A 35 -1.84 11.99 17.20
C TRP A 35 -1.07 11.40 18.36
N ALA A 36 0.02 10.65 18.10
CA ALA A 36 0.85 10.01 19.10
C ALA A 36 1.39 11.03 20.13
N ASP A 37 1.67 12.26 19.69
CA ASP A 37 2.12 13.38 20.54
C ASP A 37 1.07 13.86 21.56
N LEU A 38 -0.18 13.39 21.47
CA LEU A 38 -1.21 13.66 22.47
C LEU A 38 -1.24 12.62 23.61
N TYR A 39 -0.48 11.55 23.49
CA TYR A 39 -0.44 10.45 24.45
C TYR A 39 0.82 10.54 25.31
N ASP A 40 0.85 9.79 26.41
CA ASP A 40 2.05 9.65 27.22
C ASP A 40 3.18 8.97 26.45
N ALA A 41 4.42 9.14 26.91
CA ALA A 41 5.61 8.68 26.21
C ALA A 41 5.66 7.16 26.02
N GLU A 42 5.13 6.38 26.95
CA GLU A 42 5.10 4.91 26.84
C GLU A 42 4.17 4.48 25.71
N LEU A 43 2.95 5.04 25.69
CA LEU A 43 1.97 4.76 24.64
C LEU A 43 2.41 5.33 23.28
N GLN A 44 2.99 6.53 23.25
CA GLN A 44 3.55 7.12 22.04
C GLN A 44 4.62 6.20 21.41
N SER A 45 5.52 5.65 22.22
CA SER A 45 6.57 4.73 21.77
C SER A 45 5.98 3.46 21.14
N LYS A 46 5.03 2.81 21.83
CA LYS A 46 4.33 1.61 21.32
C LYS A 46 3.58 1.87 20.02
N ILE A 47 2.90 3.02 19.93
CA ILE A 47 2.23 3.46 18.70
C ILE A 47 3.25 3.63 17.57
N MET A 48 4.37 4.32 17.82
CA MET A 48 5.35 4.62 16.79
C MET A 48 6.02 3.36 16.22
N ASP A 49 6.26 2.34 17.05
CA ASP A 49 6.81 1.07 16.59
C ASP A 49 5.84 0.32 15.68
N SER A 50 4.55 0.31 16.02
CA SER A 50 3.52 -0.25 15.14
C SER A 50 3.39 0.53 13.83
N VAL A 51 3.47 1.87 13.88
CA VAL A 51 3.41 2.73 12.69
C VAL A 51 4.57 2.44 11.74
N LYS A 52 5.80 2.32 12.25
CA LYS A 52 6.99 1.99 11.42
C LYS A 52 6.83 0.64 10.71
N LEU A 53 6.29 -0.36 11.40
CA LEU A 53 6.07 -1.69 10.82
C LEU A 53 5.07 -1.62 9.65
N VAL A 54 3.89 -1.03 9.90
CA VAL A 54 2.83 -0.90 8.89
C VAL A 54 3.31 -0.06 7.71
N LEU A 55 4.02 1.03 7.98
CA LEU A 55 4.56 1.92 6.96
C LEU A 55 5.57 1.21 6.05
N SER A 56 6.45 0.38 6.65
CA SER A 56 7.39 -0.44 5.89
C SER A 56 6.68 -1.43 4.96
N CYS A 57 5.60 -2.05 5.42
CA CYS A 57 4.78 -2.92 4.58
C CYS A 57 4.08 -2.16 3.44
N ALA A 58 3.49 -1.00 3.73
CA ALA A 58 2.82 -0.19 2.72
C ALA A 58 3.79 0.26 1.61
N TYR A 59 4.99 0.71 1.97
CA TYR A 59 6.02 1.06 0.99
C TYR A 59 6.48 -0.14 0.15
N LYS A 60 6.65 -1.32 0.76
CA LYS A 60 6.97 -2.55 0.01
C LYS A 60 5.90 -2.86 -1.04
N VAL A 61 4.63 -2.76 -0.67
CA VAL A 61 3.50 -2.97 -1.60
C VAL A 61 3.51 -1.92 -2.72
N LEU A 62 3.76 -0.64 -2.42
CA LEU A 62 3.89 0.38 -3.46
C LEU A 62 5.02 0.09 -4.44
N MET A 63 6.18 -0.32 -3.94
CA MET A 63 7.33 -0.67 -4.78
C MET A 63 7.05 -1.88 -5.67
N GLN A 64 6.28 -2.85 -5.17
CA GLN A 64 5.84 -4.01 -5.96
C GLN A 64 4.83 -3.64 -7.05
N GLN A 65 3.88 -2.75 -6.75
CA GLN A 65 2.88 -2.25 -7.71
C GLN A 65 3.50 -1.36 -8.80
N ALA A 66 4.57 -0.63 -8.48
CA ALA A 66 5.31 0.17 -9.45
C ALA A 66 6.15 -0.67 -10.42
N ARG A 67 6.36 -1.96 -10.15
CA ARG A 67 7.06 -2.86 -11.05
C ARG A 67 6.08 -3.34 -12.13
N PRO A 68 6.32 -3.03 -13.42
CA PRO A 68 5.55 -3.63 -14.50
C PRO A 68 5.64 -5.16 -14.36
N ALA A 69 4.50 -5.85 -14.49
CA ALA A 69 4.52 -7.30 -14.60
C ALA A 69 5.55 -7.69 -15.68
N PRO A 70 6.48 -8.63 -15.41
CA PRO A 70 7.31 -9.18 -16.47
C PRO A 70 6.38 -9.63 -17.60
N PRO A 71 6.66 -9.28 -18.86
CA PRO A 71 5.90 -9.82 -19.98
C PRO A 71 5.89 -11.34 -19.81
N LEU A 72 4.70 -11.93 -19.65
CA LEU A 72 4.56 -13.37 -19.72
C LEU A 72 5.01 -13.75 -21.13
N LEU A 73 6.24 -14.26 -21.27
CA LEU A 73 6.69 -14.84 -22.51
C LEU A 73 5.80 -16.05 -22.74
N TYR A 74 4.83 -15.88 -23.63
CA TYR A 74 4.01 -16.98 -24.13
C TYR A 74 4.96 -18.01 -24.74
N ALA A 75 5.09 -19.17 -24.09
CA ALA A 75 5.82 -20.29 -24.67
C ALA A 75 5.10 -20.66 -25.98
N PRO A 76 5.84 -20.81 -27.11
CA PRO A 76 5.24 -21.21 -28.37
C PRO A 76 4.44 -22.51 -28.22
N PRO A 77 3.28 -22.66 -28.88
CA PRO A 77 2.59 -23.93 -28.94
C PRO A 77 3.53 -24.97 -29.55
N GLU A 78 3.75 -26.07 -28.84
CA GLU A 78 4.49 -27.22 -29.37
C GLU A 78 3.81 -27.65 -30.66
N ALA A 79 4.57 -27.65 -31.76
CA ALA A 79 4.11 -28.13 -33.05
C ALA A 79 3.68 -29.58 -32.89
N THR A 80 2.37 -29.81 -32.77
CA THR A 80 1.79 -31.12 -33.01
C THR A 80 1.83 -31.26 -34.51
N GLY A 81 2.81 -32.02 -35.01
CA GLY A 81 2.89 -32.36 -36.42
C GLY A 81 1.65 -33.15 -36.79
N ASP A 82 0.80 -32.55 -37.60
CA ASP A 82 -0.25 -33.24 -38.33
C ASP A 82 0.41 -34.21 -39.33
N GLU A 83 0.08 -35.49 -39.22
CA GLU A 83 0.05 -36.39 -40.37
C GLU A 83 -1.43 -36.76 -40.56
N GLU A 84 -2.12 -35.96 -41.39
CA GLU A 84 -3.38 -36.33 -42.05
C GLU A 84 -3.04 -37.11 -43.35
N GLU A 85 -3.76 -38.21 -43.61
CA GLU A 85 -4.27 -38.70 -44.92
C GLU A 85 -4.69 -40.18 -44.74
N GLU A 86 -5.98 -40.51 -44.60
CA GLU A 86 -7.03 -40.63 -45.63
C GLU A 86 -6.95 -41.94 -46.46
N ASN A 87 -8.02 -42.74 -46.31
CA ASN A 87 -8.49 -43.92 -47.06
C ASN A 87 -7.94 -45.32 -46.72
#